data_AF-A0A3D3ICJ7-F1
#
_entry.id   AF-A0A3D3ICJ7-F1
#
_cell.length_a   1.000
_cell.length_b   1.000
_cell.length_c   1.000
_cell.angle_alpha   90.00
_cell.angle_beta   90.00
_cell.angle_gamma   90.00
#
_symmetry.space_group_name_H-M   'P 1'
#
loop_
_entity.id
_entity.type
_entity.pdbx_description
1 polymer ?
#
loop_
_entity_poly.entity_id
_entity_poly.type
_entity_poly.pdbx_seq_one_letter_code
_entity_poly.pdbx_strand_id
1 'polypeptide(L)' 'KCLMVNGNPKTKKALEDKGCEVMEYEGTEISVKGGGGPTCLTRPILRYR' A
#
# COMPACT_ATOMS: atom_id res chain seq x y z
N LYS A 1 -1.28 2.57 -10.49
CA LYS A 1 -0.33 1.85 -9.60
C LYS A 1 -0.60 2.26 -8.16
N CYS A 2 -0.59 1.33 -7.21
CA CYS A 2 -0.71 1.61 -5.77
C CYS A 2 0.28 0.76 -4.98
N LEU A 3 0.61 1.21 -3.77
CA LEU A 3 1.50 0.52 -2.84
C LEU A 3 0.68 0.09 -1.61
N MET A 4 0.88 -1.15 -1.13
CA MET A 4 0.22 -1.67 0.06
C MET A 4 1.15 -2.50 0.94
N VAL A 5 0.78 -2.66 2.22
CA VAL A 5 1.46 -3.58 3.13
C VAL A 5 1.10 -5.03 2.74
N ASN A 6 2.12 -5.90 2.71
CA ASN A 6 1.93 -7.34 2.54
C ASN A 6 0.97 -7.92 3.61
N GLY A 7 0.26 -9.00 3.28
CA GLY A 7 -0.66 -9.69 4.19
C GLY A 7 -2.15 -9.37 3.99
N ASN A 8 -2.50 -8.62 2.93
CA ASN A 8 -3.88 -8.25 2.61
C ASN A 8 -4.39 -8.88 1.28
N PRO A 9 -4.46 -10.23 1.17
CA PRO A 9 -4.68 -10.92 -0.10
C PRO A 9 -6.06 -10.64 -0.73
N LYS A 10 -7.11 -10.47 0.09
CA LYS A 10 -8.47 -10.15 -0.42
C LYS A 10 -8.51 -8.77 -1.06
N THR A 11 -7.90 -7.78 -0.39
CA THR A 11 -7.85 -6.40 -0.87
C THR A 11 -6.97 -6.29 -2.11
N LYS A 12 -5.82 -6.96 -2.12
CA LYS A 12 -4.94 -7.05 -3.30
C LYS A 12 -5.69 -7.56 -4.51
N LYS A 13 -6.34 -8.72 -4.38
CA LYS A 13 -7.11 -9.32 -5.48
C LYS A 13 -8.23 -8.39 -5.97
N ALA A 14 -8.98 -7.77 -5.06
CA ALA A 14 -10.03 -6.84 -5.43
C ALA A 14 -9.51 -5.60 -6.19
N LEU A 15 -8.31 -5.12 -5.87
CA LEU A 15 -7.66 -4.02 -6.60
C LEU A 15 -7.18 -4.47 -7.99
N GLU A 16 -6.54 -5.64 -8.06
CA GLU A 16 -6.07 -6.24 -9.32
C GLU A 16 -7.25 -6.53 -10.27
N ASP A 17 -8.36 -7.08 -9.77
CA ASP A 17 -9.59 -7.34 -10.53
C ASP A 17 -10.21 -6.05 -11.11
N LYS A 18 -9.90 -4.89 -10.50
CA LYS A 18 -10.29 -3.56 -11.00
C LYS A 18 -9.25 -2.93 -11.93
N GLY A 19 -8.22 -3.67 -12.32
CA GLY A 19 -7.15 -3.21 -13.22
C GLY A 19 -6.08 -2.35 -12.54
N CYS A 20 -6.02 -2.33 -11.21
CA CYS A 20 -4.95 -1.63 -10.51
C CYS A 20 -3.67 -2.47 -10.49
N GLU A 21 -2.55 -1.90 -10.89
CA GLU A 21 -1.23 -2.48 -10.60
C GLU A 21 -0.88 -2.27 -9.13
N VAL A 22 -0.77 -3.36 -8.36
CA VAL A 22 -0.52 -3.36 -6.91
C VAL A 22 0.92 -3.78 -6.62
N MET A 23 1.63 -2.95 -5.87
CA MET A 23 2.95 -3.27 -5.32
C MET A 23 2.83 -3.52 -3.81
N GLU A 24 3.58 -4.49 -3.29
CA GLU A 24 3.61 -4.82 -1.86
C GLU A 24 4.98 -4.52 -1.26
N TYR A 25 5.00 -4.18 0.03
CA TYR A 25 6.22 -4.09 0.83
C TYR A 25 6.07 -4.82 2.16
N GLU A 26 7.21 -5.26 2.71
CA GLU A 26 7.27 -5.90 4.02
C GLU A 26 7.11 -4.86 5.12
N GLY A 27 5.98 -4.89 5.82
CA GLY A 27 5.60 -3.87 6.79
C GLY A 27 5.63 -4.32 8.25
N THR A 28 6.16 -5.50 8.57
CA THR A 28 6.11 -6.07 9.92
C THR A 28 6.67 -5.11 10.98
N GLU A 29 7.80 -4.47 10.72
CA GLU A 29 8.47 -3.59 11.69
C GLU A 29 8.01 -2.12 11.61
N ILE A 30 7.61 -1.65 10.44
CA ILE A 30 7.35 -0.21 10.19
C ILE A 30 5.86 0.13 10.10
N SER A 31 5.01 -0.84 9.78
CA SER A 31 3.58 -0.63 9.55
C SER A 31 2.72 -1.33 10.59
N VAL A 32 2.94 -2.63 10.81
CA VAL A 32 2.06 -3.46 11.66
C VAL A 32 2.16 -3.05 13.13
N LYS A 33 3.38 -2.88 13.64
CA LYS A 33 3.61 -2.44 15.02
C LYS A 33 3.14 -1.01 15.29
N GLY A 34 3.27 -0.13 14.29
CA GLY A 34 2.89 1.29 14.37
C GLY A 34 1.45 1.61 13.93
N GLY A 35 0.70 0.63 13.42
CA GLY A 35 -0.66 0.79 12.89
C GLY A 35 -0.78 1.67 11.64
N GLY A 36 0.34 1.95 10.94
CA GLY A 36 0.41 2.91 9.83
C GLY A 36 0.57 2.24 8.47
N GLY A 37 -0.21 2.68 7.48
CA GLY A 37 -0.04 2.25 6.09
C GLY A 37 0.97 3.11 5.31
N PRO A 38 1.24 2.78 4.03
CA PRO A 38 2.20 3.53 3.20
C PRO A 38 1.83 5.01 3.04
N THR A 39 0.54 5.33 3.05
CA THR A 39 0.06 6.71 3.00
C THR A 39 0.34 7.49 4.28
N CYS A 40 0.36 6.84 5.45
CA CYS A 40 0.76 7.44 6.72
C CYS A 40 2.27 7.71 6.76
N LEU A 41 3.06 6.89 6.06
CA LEU A 41 4.52 6.96 6.03
C LEU A 41 5.07 7.91 4.95
N THR A 42 4.20 8.53 4.15
CA THR A 42 4.61 9.37 3.01
C THR A 42 4.02 10.77 3.11
N ARG A 43 4.83 11.77 2.75
CA ARG A 43 4.41 13.18 2.64
C ARG A 43 4.73 13.70 1.24
N PRO A 44 3.84 13.52 0.26
CA PRO A 44 4.12 13.91 -1.13
C PRO A 44 4.38 15.41 -1.25
N ILE A 45 5.49 15.78 -1.87
CA ILE A 45 5.87 17.17 -2.11
C ILE A 45 5.16 17.71 -3.37
N LEU A 46 5.01 16.86 -4.39
CA LEU A 46 4.36 17.17 -5.65
C LEU A 46 3.52 15.97 -6.09
N ARG A 47 2.38 16.22 -6.73
CA ARG A 47 1.58 15.20 -7.40
C ARG A 47 1.25 15.66 -8.81
N TYR A 48 1.66 14.87 -9.79
CA TYR A 48 1.26 15.06 -11.19
C TYR A 48 -0.12 14.45 -11.42
N ARG A 49 -0.87 15.04 -12.34
CA ARG A 49 -2.15 14.48 -12.83
C ARG A 49 -1.91 13.70 -14.11
#